data_AF-A0A963DNW3-F1
#
_entry.id   AF-A0A963DNW3-F1
#
_cell.length_a   1.000
_cell.length_b   1.000
_cell.length_c   1.000
_cell.angle_alpha   90.00
_cell.angle_beta   90.00
_cell.angle_gamma   90.00
#
_symmetry.space_group_name_H-M   'P 1'
#
loop_
_entity.id
_entity.type
_entity.pdbx_description
1 polymer ?
#
loop_
_entity_poly.entity_id
_entity_poly.type
_entity_poly.pdbx_seq_one_letter_code
_entity_poly.pdbx_strand_id
1 'polypeptide(L)'
;MTLAETIYQHSRQLPEPAAREVLAFIENVEKRYGVLSTTPAAENGTETFLAAVAGTLSDDFPDDITGDDLGVDTPREALDCPICSIPML
;
A
#
# COMPACT_ATOMS: atom_id res chain seq x y z
N MET A 1 15.16 4.39 -20.76
CA MET A 1 13.92 5.17 -20.72
C MET A 1 13.14 4.72 -19.50
N THR A 2 12.77 5.65 -18.63
CA THR A 2 12.01 5.36 -17.41
C THR A 2 10.51 5.30 -17.72
N LEU A 3 9.73 4.68 -16.83
CA LEU A 3 8.27 4.64 -16.95
C LEU A 3 7.67 6.05 -17.04
N ALA A 4 8.18 6.99 -16.23
CA ALA A 4 7.73 8.38 -16.24
C ALA A 4 8.01 9.06 -17.59
N GLU A 5 9.18 8.83 -18.17
CA GLU A 5 9.52 9.35 -19.51
C GLU A 5 8.61 8.75 -20.59
N THR A 6 8.31 7.46 -20.53
CA THR A 6 7.40 6.80 -21.48
C THR A 6 5.98 7.38 -21.37
N ILE A 7 5.44 7.55 -20.16
CA ILE A 7 4.12 8.15 -19.94
C ILE A 7 4.07 9.58 -20.49
N TYR A 8 5.12 10.37 -20.24
CA TYR A 8 5.20 11.75 -20.73
C TYR A 8 5.24 11.83 -22.27
N GLN A 9 5.98 10.95 -22.94
CA GLN A 9 6.01 10.94 -24.40
C GLN A 9 4.65 10.54 -24.99
N HIS A 10 3.98 9.55 -24.39
CA HIS A 10 2.64 9.16 -24.82
C HIS A 10 1.61 10.27 -24.60
N SER A 11 1.66 11.00 -23.49
CA SER A 11 0.70 12.08 -23.21
C SER A 11 0.80 13.22 -24.22
N ARG A 12 2.00 13.49 -24.77
CA ARG A 12 2.19 14.50 -25.81
C ARG A 12 1.55 14.15 -27.16
N GLN A 13 1.29 12.88 -27.41
CA GLN A 13 0.73 12.40 -28.68
C GLN A 13 -0.79 12.19 -28.61
N LEU A 14 -1.40 12.42 -27.44
CA LEU A 14 -2.83 12.22 -27.27
C LEU A 14 -3.66 13.25 -28.06
N PRO A 15 -4.65 12.83 -28.86
CA PRO A 15 -5.64 13.72 -29.43
C PRO A 15 -6.45 14.44 -28.35
N GLU A 16 -6.87 15.67 -28.64
CA GLU A 16 -7.58 16.54 -27.69
C GLU A 16 -8.87 15.91 -27.08
N PRO A 17 -9.69 15.13 -27.81
CA PRO A 17 -10.82 14.40 -27.21
C PRO A 17 -10.37 13.37 -26.16
N ALA A 18 -9.33 12.59 -26.46
CA ALA A 18 -8.82 11.57 -25.55
C ALA A 18 -8.13 12.18 -24.33
N ALA A 19 -7.46 13.34 -24.49
CA ALA A 19 -6.88 14.07 -23.36
C ALA A 19 -7.95 14.51 -22.37
N ARG A 20 -9.12 14.95 -22.86
CA ARG A 20 -10.26 15.33 -22.01
C ARG A 20 -10.83 14.14 -21.24
N GLU A 21 -10.94 12.98 -21.88
CA GLU A 21 -11.40 11.75 -21.21
C GLU A 21 -10.43 11.30 -20.11
N VAL A 22 -9.12 11.37 -20.36
CA VAL A 22 -8.10 11.02 -19.36
C VAL A 22 -8.18 11.96 -18.15
N LEU A 23 -8.36 13.26 -18.35
CA LEU A 23 -8.54 14.22 -17.26
C LEU A 23 -9.79 13.92 -16.42
N ALA A 24 -10.91 13.61 -17.06
CA ALA A 24 -12.14 13.23 -16.37
C ALA A 24 -11.97 11.92 -15.57
N PHE A 25 -11.21 10.96 -16.11
CA PHE A 25 -10.89 9.72 -15.42
C PHE A 25 -10.03 9.99 -14.18
N ILE A 26 -8.98 10.81 -14.29
CA ILE A 26 -8.12 11.20 -13.17
C ILE A 26 -8.97 11.87 -12.07
N GLU A 27 -9.82 12.83 -12.44
CA GLU A 27 -10.70 13.51 -11.48
C GLU A 27 -11.65 12.51 -10.75
N ASN A 28 -12.20 11.53 -11.46
CA ASN A 28 -13.06 10.51 -10.86
C ASN A 28 -12.27 9.57 -9.93
N VAL A 29 -11.03 9.21 -10.28
CA VAL A 29 -10.15 8.42 -9.40
C VAL A 29 -9.78 9.24 -8.17
N GLU A 30 -9.44 10.52 -8.31
CA GLU A 30 -9.14 11.42 -7.20
C GLU A 30 -10.37 11.63 -6.29
N LYS A 31 -11.58 11.74 -6.82
CA LYS A 31 -12.79 11.81 -6.00
C LYS A 31 -13.02 10.57 -5.15
N ARG A 32 -12.66 9.39 -5.66
CA ARG A 32 -12.89 8.09 -4.99
C ARG A 32 -11.75 7.67 -4.08
N TYR A 33 -10.52 7.96 -4.47
CA TYR A 33 -9.30 7.43 -3.87
C TYR A 33 -8.24 8.50 -3.63
N GLY A 34 -8.51 9.76 -3.98
CA GLY A 34 -7.63 10.88 -3.68
C GLY A 34 -7.56 11.05 -2.19
N VAL A 35 -6.53 10.47 -1.59
CA VAL A 35 -6.11 10.80 -0.23
C VAL A 35 -5.68 12.25 -0.31
N LEU A 36 -6.56 13.17 0.11
CA LEU A 36 -6.16 14.51 0.49
C LEU A 36 -5.00 14.32 1.44
N SER A 37 -3.78 14.59 0.97
CA SER A 37 -2.58 14.60 1.78
C SER A 37 -2.71 15.77 2.75
N THR A 38 -3.57 15.58 3.74
CA THR A 38 -3.56 16.34 4.97
C THR A 38 -2.44 15.70 5.76
N THR A 39 -1.23 16.16 5.54
CA THR A 39 -0.13 15.75 6.39
C THR A 39 0.77 16.94 6.59
N PRO A 40 0.69 17.63 7.74
CA PRO A 40 1.89 17.68 8.54
C PRO A 40 2.12 16.28 9.10
N ALA A 41 3.34 15.78 8.94
CA ALA A 41 3.80 14.57 9.59
C ALA A 41 3.48 14.64 11.08
N ALA A 42 2.49 13.88 11.54
CA ALA A 42 2.40 13.56 12.94
C ALA A 42 3.27 12.32 13.12
N GLU A 43 4.46 12.56 13.65
CA GLU A 43 5.24 11.57 14.39
C GLU A 43 4.42 11.08 15.60
N ASN A 44 3.28 10.41 15.41
CA ASN A 44 2.41 9.88 16.46
C ASN A 44 1.55 8.79 15.80
N GLY A 45 1.70 7.50 16.05
CA GLY A 45 1.93 6.83 17.32
C GLY A 45 0.89 5.71 17.31
N THR A 46 1.29 4.47 17.58
CA THR A 46 0.41 3.28 17.52
C THR A 46 -0.96 3.53 18.12
N GLU A 47 -1.04 4.36 19.17
CA GLU A 47 -2.25 4.82 19.83
C GLU A 47 -3.25 5.55 18.93
N THR A 48 -2.81 6.45 18.05
CA THR A 48 -3.71 7.18 17.13
C THR A 48 -4.30 6.24 16.08
N PHE A 49 -3.51 5.28 15.59
CA PHE A 49 -4.00 4.23 14.69
C PHE A 49 -5.01 3.31 15.40
N LEU A 50 -4.68 2.84 16.61
CA LEU A 50 -5.57 2.00 17.41
C LEU A 50 -6.89 2.71 17.72
N ALA A 51 -6.87 4.02 18.03
CA ALA A 51 -8.08 4.79 18.27
C ALA A 51 -8.97 4.95 17.02
N ALA A 52 -8.38 5.01 15.82
CA ALA A 52 -9.13 5.10 14.58
C ALA A 52 -9.77 3.77 14.16
N VAL A 53 -9.17 2.65 14.56
CA VAL A 53 -9.61 1.29 14.19
C VAL A 53 -10.48 0.65 15.28
N ALA A 54 -10.29 1.01 16.56
CA ALA A 54 -11.11 0.52 17.66
C ALA A 54 -12.59 0.88 17.46
N GLY A 55 -13.46 -0.12 17.46
CA GLY A 55 -14.90 0.04 17.21
C GLY A 55 -15.31 0.07 15.73
N THR A 56 -14.38 -0.06 14.79
CA THR A 56 -14.70 -0.33 13.37
C THR A 56 -14.87 -1.82 13.07
N LEU A 57 -14.45 -2.67 14.02
CA LEU A 57 -14.71 -4.10 13.97
C LEU A 57 -16.19 -4.35 14.30
N SER A 58 -16.82 -5.20 13.50
CA SER A 58 -18.23 -5.56 13.67
C SER A 58 -18.45 -6.35 14.97
N ASP A 59 -19.69 -6.36 15.47
CA ASP A 59 -20.11 -7.20 16.61
C ASP A 59 -19.86 -8.71 16.42
N ASP A 60 -19.67 -9.18 15.18
CA ASP A 60 -19.29 -10.56 14.85
C ASP A 60 -17.78 -10.83 14.99
N PHE A 61 -16.98 -9.82 15.33
CA PHE A 61 -15.55 -10.01 15.59
C PHE A 61 -15.36 -10.56 17.02
N PRO A 62 -14.66 -11.70 17.18
CA PRO A 62 -14.53 -12.36 18.48
C PRO A 62 -13.72 -11.51 19.48
N ASP A 63 -14.30 -11.26 20.65
CA ASP A 63 -13.69 -10.53 21.76
C ASP A 63 -12.78 -11.42 22.64
N ASP A 64 -12.78 -12.73 22.40
CA ASP A 64 -12.17 -13.77 23.22
C ASP A 64 -10.96 -14.46 22.56
N ILE A 65 -10.35 -13.85 21.53
CA ILE A 65 -9.15 -14.39 20.87
C ILE A 65 -8.01 -14.55 21.88
N THR A 66 -7.61 -15.80 22.13
CA THR A 66 -6.48 -16.19 22.96
C THR A 66 -5.31 -16.67 22.11
N GLY A 67 -4.17 -16.98 22.75
CA GLY A 67 -3.01 -17.54 22.06
C GLY A 67 -3.29 -18.90 21.40
N ASP A 68 -4.29 -19.64 21.89
CA ASP A 68 -4.68 -20.94 21.33
C ASP A 68 -5.45 -20.80 20.01
N ASP A 69 -6.04 -19.63 19.76
CA ASP A 69 -6.75 -19.29 18.51
C ASP A 69 -5.80 -18.82 17.39
N LEU A 70 -4.56 -18.48 17.77
CA LEU A 70 -3.55 -18.02 16.82
C LEU A 70 -2.90 -19.21 16.11
N GLY A 71 -2.80 -19.12 14.78
CA GLY A 71 -2.07 -20.11 14.00
C GLY A 71 -0.59 -20.16 14.39
N VAL A 72 0.00 -21.35 14.35
CA VAL A 72 1.45 -21.51 14.56
C VAL A 72 2.20 -20.91 13.37
N ASP A 73 3.13 -20.01 13.64
CA ASP A 73 4.04 -19.47 12.63
C ASP A 73 4.74 -20.63 11.91
N THR A 74 4.43 -20.80 10.62
CA THR A 74 5.19 -21.73 9.81
C THR A 74 6.54 -21.08 9.53
N PRO A 75 7.67 -21.72 9.91
CA PRO A 75 8.98 -21.18 9.60
C PRO A 75 9.07 -21.00 8.09
N ARG A 76 9.47 -19.80 7.67
CA ARG A 76 9.74 -19.55 6.25
C ARG A 76 10.82 -20.53 5.80
N GLU A 77 10.66 -21.13 4.62
CA GLU A 77 11.75 -21.89 4.01
C GLU A 77 13.01 -21.03 4.02
N ALA A 78 14.13 -21.64 4.41
CA ALA A 78 15.42 -20.96 4.35
C ALA A 78 15.61 -20.51 2.91
N LEU A 79 15.73 -19.19 2.70
CA LEU A 79 16.26 -18.68 1.45
C LEU A 79 17.70 -19.19 1.41
N ASP A 80 18.00 -20.12 0.50
CA ASP A 80 19.38 -20.50 0.23
C ASP A 80 20.17 -19.20 0.07
N CYS A 81 21.09 -18.94 0.99
CA CYS A 81 21.94 -17.77 0.95
C CYS A 81 23.08 -18.09 -0.01
N PRO A 82 23.04 -17.67 -1.30
CA PRO A 82 24.10 -17.97 -2.25
C PRO A 82 25.45 -17.34 -1.84
N ILE A 83 25.42 -16.39 -0.90
CA ILE A 83 26.58 -15.65 -0.40
C ILE A 83 27.22 -16.33 0.82
N CYS A 84 26.53 -17.24 1.49
CA CYS A 84 27.01 -17.89 2.72
C CYS A 84 27.91 -19.11 2.44
N SER A 85 28.09 -19.48 1.18
CA SER A 85 28.98 -20.57 0.72
C SER A 85 30.36 -20.09 0.26
N ILE A 86 30.71 -18.81 0.46
CA ILE A 86 32.07 -18.35 0.17
C ILE A 86 32.94 -18.73 1.37
N PRO A 87 33.87 -19.70 1.25
CA PRO A 87 34.84 -19.93 2.31
C PRO A 87 35.67 -18.65 2.45
N MET A 88 35.74 -18.10 3.68
CA MET A 88 36.77 -17.12 4.00
C MET A 88 38.12 -17.76 3.71
N LEU A 89 38.83 -17.19 2.74
CA LEU A 89 40.23 -17.46 2.42
C LEU A 89 41.12 -16.60 3.33
#